data_AF-A0A7X3SKW1-F1
#
_entry.id   AF-A0A7X3SKW1-F1
#
_cell.length_a   1.000
_cell.length_b   1.000
_cell.length_c   1.000
_cell.angle_alpha   90.00
_cell.angle_beta   90.00
_cell.angle_gamma   90.00
#
_symmetry.space_group_name_H-M   'P 1'
#
loop_
_entity.id
_entity.type
_entity.pdbx_description
1 polymer ?
#
loop_
_entity_poly.entity_id
_entity_poly.type
_entity_poly.pdbx_seq_one_letter_code
_entity_poly.pdbx_strand_id
1 'polypeptide(L)'
;MALDIYKQNHQNKSIKKRLEGWLTFLSSDEPEDIIALIEKYPDFKTMYEQVYEICQNIEQVMGMFSKELYELDRNTVQYMIDELKEENQRQKEENQRQKEKIEQMEAELREALKKLEEYKR
;
A
#
# COMPACT_ATOMS: atom_id res chain seq x y z
N MET A 1 -1.40 27.65 -5.44
CA MET A 1 -1.06 28.52 -6.59
C MET A 1 -0.51 29.89 -6.18
N ALA A 2 -1.23 30.70 -5.38
CA ALA A 2 -0.73 32.03 -4.97
C ALA A 2 0.51 31.99 -4.05
N LEU A 3 0.57 31.02 -3.12
CA LEU A 3 1.72 30.81 -2.25
C LEU A 3 2.93 30.25 -3.02
N ASP A 4 2.70 29.40 -4.03
CA ASP A 4 3.77 28.87 -4.89
C ASP A 4 4.42 30.00 -5.70
N ILE A 5 3.61 30.93 -6.21
CA ILE A 5 4.07 32.14 -6.91
C ILE A 5 4.88 33.02 -5.95
N TYR A 6 4.45 33.16 -4.70
CA TYR A 6 5.21 33.89 -3.69
C TYR A 6 6.56 33.23 -3.44
N LYS A 7 6.59 31.91 -3.20
CA LYS A 7 7.81 31.12 -2.97
C LYS A 7 8.83 31.25 -4.11
N GLN A 8 8.36 31.22 -5.37
CA GLN A 8 9.23 31.43 -6.54
C GLN A 8 9.78 32.85 -6.66
N ASN A 9 9.01 33.87 -6.26
CA ASN A 9 9.42 35.27 -6.32
C ASN A 9 10.17 35.75 -5.06
N HIS A 10 10.26 34.91 -4.02
CA HIS A 10 10.85 35.25 -2.72
C HIS A 10 12.38 35.10 -2.64
N GLN A 11 13.07 34.99 -3.77
CA GLN A 11 14.51 34.69 -3.79
C GLN A 11 15.44 35.80 -3.24
N ASN A 12 14.97 36.93 -2.71
CA ASN A 12 15.89 37.98 -2.18
C ASN A 12 15.21 39.12 -1.41
N LYS A 13 14.22 38.85 -0.55
CA LYS A 13 13.56 39.92 0.23
C LYS A 13 13.50 39.61 1.72
N SER A 14 14.13 40.48 2.50
CA SER A 14 13.98 40.53 3.96
C SER A 14 12.53 40.81 4.33
N ILE A 15 12.03 40.15 5.38
CA ILE A 15 10.68 40.36 5.92
C ILE A 15 10.59 41.81 6.38
N LYS A 16 9.88 42.68 5.66
CA LYS A 16 9.74 44.11 5.98
C LYS A 16 8.40 44.40 6.62
N LYS A 17 7.34 43.71 6.17
CA LYS A 17 5.95 43.91 6.64
C LYS A 17 5.39 42.66 7.30
N ARG A 18 4.39 42.84 8.17
CA ARG A 18 3.70 41.72 8.84
C ARG A 18 3.02 40.74 7.87
N LEU A 19 2.51 41.23 6.74
CA LEU A 19 1.95 40.37 5.68
C LEU A 19 3.01 39.43 5.08
N GLU A 20 4.22 39.94 4.84
CA GLU A 20 5.35 39.11 4.39
C GLU A 20 5.71 38.09 5.47
N GLY A 21 5.63 38.46 6.76
CA GLY A 21 5.82 37.51 7.86
C GLY A 21 4.81 36.35 7.85
N TRP A 22 3.52 36.64 7.63
CA TRP A 22 2.49 35.60 7.47
C TRP A 22 2.71 34.75 6.21
N LEU A 23 3.14 35.36 5.11
CA LEU A 23 3.41 34.62 3.89
C LEU A 23 4.64 33.72 4.07
N THR A 24 5.71 34.19 4.72
CA THR A 24 6.88 33.39 5.08
C THR A 24 6.49 32.25 6.02
N PHE A 25 5.67 32.52 7.05
CA PHE A 25 5.13 31.51 7.96
C PHE A 25 4.41 30.36 7.26
N LEU A 26 3.65 30.65 6.20
CA LEU A 26 2.85 29.67 5.48
C LEU A 26 3.55 29.03 4.28
N SER A 27 4.75 29.49 3.89
CA SER A 27 5.40 29.10 2.63
C SER A 27 6.85 28.64 2.74
N SER A 28 7.52 28.97 3.85
CA SER A 28 8.92 28.60 4.11
C SER A 28 9.05 27.82 5.42
N ASP A 29 9.73 26.69 5.33
CA ASP A 29 10.11 25.82 6.46
C ASP A 29 11.63 25.88 6.73
N GLU A 30 12.36 26.77 6.05
CA GLU A 30 13.81 26.92 6.21
C GLU A 30 14.14 27.54 7.58
N PRO A 31 15.11 26.99 8.33
CA PRO A 31 15.40 27.42 9.70
C PRO A 31 15.84 28.89 9.77
N GLU A 32 16.58 29.40 8.77
CA GLU A 32 17.02 30.79 8.72
C GLU A 32 15.85 31.77 8.61
N ASP A 33 14.83 31.43 7.81
CA ASP A 33 13.63 32.26 7.63
C ASP A 33 12.77 32.26 8.89
N ILE A 34 12.64 31.09 9.54
CA ILE A 34 11.90 30.93 10.79
C ILE A 34 12.56 31.77 11.90
N ILE A 35 13.89 31.70 12.02
CA ILE A 35 14.64 32.50 13.00
C ILE A 35 14.46 33.99 12.72
N ALA A 36 14.66 34.44 11.48
CA ALA A 36 14.49 35.85 11.11
C ALA A 36 13.05 36.36 11.33
N LEU A 37 12.05 35.51 11.13
CA LEU A 37 10.65 35.81 11.40
C LEU A 37 10.37 35.94 12.91
N ILE A 38 10.86 35.01 13.72
CA ILE A 38 10.67 35.02 15.18
C ILE A 38 11.42 36.18 15.85
N GLU A 39 12.64 36.49 15.39
CA GLU A 39 13.41 37.64 15.90
C GLU A 39 12.69 38.96 15.67
N LYS A 40 12.00 39.09 14.52
CA LYS A 40 11.28 40.31 14.17
C LYS A 40 9.86 40.36 14.74
N TYR A 41 9.21 39.21 14.82
CA TYR A 41 7.82 39.05 15.28
C TYR A 41 7.73 37.84 16.23
N PRO A 42 8.01 38.03 17.53
CA PRO A 42 8.10 36.94 18.51
C PRO A 42 6.78 36.18 18.71
N ASP A 43 5.64 36.78 18.37
CA ASP A 43 4.32 36.17 18.45
C ASP A 43 4.16 34.95 17.52
N PHE A 44 4.97 34.84 16.47
CA PHE A 44 5.00 33.65 15.61
C PHE A 44 5.63 32.42 16.26
N LYS A 45 6.45 32.59 17.31
CA LYS A 45 7.12 31.48 17.99
C LYS A 45 6.13 30.44 18.50
N THR A 46 5.11 30.89 19.23
CA THR A 46 4.08 29.99 19.79
C THR A 46 3.27 29.31 18.71
N MET A 47 3.06 29.96 17.56
CA MET A 47 2.38 29.35 16.42
C MET A 47 3.23 28.26 15.77
N TYR A 48 4.54 28.49 15.60
CA TYR A 48 5.46 27.45 15.12
C TYR A 48 5.56 26.26 16.07
N GLU A 49 5.62 26.50 17.39
CA GLU A 49 5.65 25.43 18.40
C GLU A 49 4.41 24.53 18.30
N GLN A 50 3.21 25.11 18.18
CA GLN A 50 1.97 24.36 18.04
C GLN A 50 1.92 23.56 16.72
N VAL A 51 2.33 24.17 15.61
CA VAL A 51 2.39 23.47 14.32
C VAL A 51 3.38 22.32 14.37
N TYR A 52 4.54 22.51 15.00
CA TYR A 52 5.55 21.47 15.15
C TYR A 52 5.05 20.29 15.99
N GLU A 53 4.34 20.54 17.09
CA GLU A 53 3.71 19.49 17.90
C GLU A 53 2.68 18.69 17.10
N ILE A 54 1.85 19.37 16.30
CA ILE A 54 0.89 18.71 15.40
C ILE A 54 1.61 17.85 14.37
N CYS A 55 2.67 18.37 13.73
CA CYS A 55 3.46 17.61 12.76
C CYS A 55 4.08 16.35 13.39
N GLN A 56 4.68 16.46 14.58
CA GLN A 56 5.24 15.31 15.30
C GLN A 56 4.18 14.23 15.60
N ASN A 57 2.99 14.66 16.04
CA ASN A 57 1.90 13.72 16.32
C ASN A 57 1.42 13.00 15.04
N ILE A 58 1.31 13.73 13.92
CA ILE A 58 0.91 13.14 12.63
C ILE A 58 1.98 12.19 12.11
N GLU A 59 3.27 12.51 12.23
CA GLU A 59 4.38 11.61 11.85
C GLU A 59 4.34 10.30 12.63
N GLN A 60 4.10 10.36 13.95
CA GLN A 60 3.95 9.15 14.77
C GLN A 60 2.76 8.29 14.31
N VAL A 61 1.62 8.92 14.04
CA VAL A 61 0.42 8.24 13.53
C VAL A 61 0.68 7.63 12.14
N MET A 62 1.32 8.36 11.23
CA MET A 62 1.71 7.85 9.91
C MET A 62 2.67 6.66 10.01
N GLY A 63 3.60 6.68 10.97
CA GLY A 63 4.49 5.56 11.26
C GLY A 63 3.73 4.31 11.71
N MET A 64 2.74 4.47 12.60
CA MET A 64 1.89 3.35 13.05
C MET A 64 1.07 2.75 11.90
N PHE A 65 0.40 3.60 11.11
CA PHE A 65 -0.35 3.16 9.92
C PHE A 65 0.53 2.43 8.90
N SER A 66 1.75 2.91 8.66
CA SER A 66 2.67 2.28 7.70
C SER A 66 3.07 0.86 8.13
N LYS A 67 3.27 0.65 9.43
CA LYS A 67 3.59 -0.66 9.98
C LYS A 67 2.41 -1.61 9.90
N GLU A 68 1.22 -1.15 10.30
CA GLU A 68 -0.01 -1.95 10.22
C GLU A 68 -0.34 -2.35 8.78
N LEU A 69 -0.19 -1.43 7.82
CA LEU A 69 -0.41 -1.70 6.41
C LEU A 69 0.56 -2.76 5.87
N TYR A 70 1.83 -2.70 6.27
CA TYR A 70 2.84 -3.69 5.91
C TYR A 70 2.53 -5.09 6.48
N GLU A 71 2.11 -5.16 7.75
CA GLU A 71 1.71 -6.42 8.38
C GLU A 71 0.43 -7.00 7.72
N LEU A 72 -0.53 -6.15 7.38
CA LEU A 72 -1.75 -6.55 6.68
C LEU A 72 -1.46 -7.07 5.27
N ASP A 73 -0.59 -6.40 4.50
CA ASP A 73 -0.18 -6.84 3.17
C ASP A 73 0.49 -8.22 3.23
N ARG A 74 1.43 -8.40 4.18
CA ARG A 74 2.10 -9.68 4.41
C ARG A 74 1.11 -10.80 4.75
N ASN A 75 0.15 -10.54 5.62
CA ASN A 75 -0.86 -11.52 6.01
C ASN A 75 -1.81 -11.85 4.83
N THR A 76 -2.17 -10.86 4.03
CA THR A 76 -3.04 -11.03 2.85
C THR A 76 -2.37 -11.90 1.80
N VAL A 77 -1.09 -11.63 1.49
CA VAL A 77 -0.31 -12.46 0.56
C VAL A 77 -0.21 -13.90 1.08
N GLN A 78 0.07 -14.09 2.37
CA GLN A 78 0.16 -15.43 2.95
C GLN A 78 -1.18 -16.17 2.86
N TYR A 79 -2.29 -15.51 3.18
CA TYR A 79 -3.64 -16.06 3.07
C TYR A 79 -3.96 -16.49 1.64
N MET A 80 -3.67 -15.64 0.64
CA MET A 80 -3.88 -15.96 -0.78
C MET A 80 -3.04 -17.16 -1.24
N ILE A 81 -1.80 -17.27 -0.77
CA ILE A 81 -0.94 -18.43 -1.07
C ILE A 81 -1.56 -19.71 -0.51
N ASP A 82 -2.08 -19.66 0.72
CA ASP A 82 -2.64 -20.84 1.37
C ASP A 82 -3.97 -21.26 0.71
N GLU A 83 -4.85 -20.32 0.33
CA GLU A 83 -6.04 -20.63 -0.47
C GLU A 83 -5.69 -21.26 -1.82
N LEU A 84 -4.72 -20.71 -2.54
CA LEU A 84 -4.26 -21.26 -3.83
C LEU A 84 -3.68 -22.66 -3.67
N LYS A 85 -2.95 -22.94 -2.58
CA LYS A 85 -2.44 -24.29 -2.30
C LYS A 85 -3.58 -25.27 -2.04
N GLU A 86 -4.57 -24.88 -1.25
CA GLU A 86 -5.74 -25.72 -0.96
C GLU A 86 -6.57 -26.00 -2.23
N GLU A 87 -6.79 -25.00 -3.07
CA GLU A 87 -7.46 -25.17 -4.36
C GLU A 87 -6.67 -26.10 -5.29
N ASN A 88 -5.34 -25.93 -5.38
CA ASN A 88 -4.49 -26.80 -6.19
C ASN A 88 -4.53 -28.26 -5.70
N GLN A 89 -4.56 -28.46 -4.38
CA GLN A 89 -4.66 -29.77 -3.77
C GLN A 89 -6.01 -30.43 -4.09
N ARG A 90 -7.12 -29.70 -3.95
CA ARG A 90 -8.46 -30.18 -4.34
C ARG A 90 -8.52 -30.56 -5.82
N GLN A 91 -7.97 -29.72 -6.69
CA GLN A 91 -7.94 -29.99 -8.13
C GLN A 91 -7.11 -31.23 -8.49
N LYS A 92 -5.97 -31.45 -7.79
CA LYS A 92 -5.15 -32.66 -7.96
C LYS A 92 -5.91 -33.91 -7.56
N GLU A 93 -6.61 -33.88 -6.43
CA GLU A 93 -7.42 -35.01 -5.96
C GLU A 93 -8.56 -35.32 -6.92
N GLU A 94 -9.24 -34.30 -7.45
CA GLU A 94 -10.29 -34.49 -8.44
C GLU A 94 -9.76 -35.05 -9.75
N ASN A 95 -8.64 -34.53 -10.26
CA ASN A 95 -7.98 -35.07 -11.45
C ASN A 95 -7.56 -36.53 -11.26
N GLN A 96 -7.07 -36.88 -10.07
CA GLN A 96 -6.69 -38.26 -9.76
C GLN A 96 -7.91 -39.19 -9.79
N ARG A 97 -9.03 -38.80 -9.16
CA ARG A 97 -10.29 -39.55 -9.21
C ARG A 97 -10.84 -39.70 -10.63
N GLN A 98 -10.73 -38.65 -11.46
CA GLN A 98 -11.16 -38.72 -12.85
C GLN A 98 -10.30 -39.67 -13.67
N LYS A 99 -8.97 -39.67 -13.47
CA LYS A 99 -8.07 -40.65 -14.11
C LYS A 99 -8.42 -42.07 -13.72
N GLU A 100 -8.64 -42.34 -12.44
CA GLU A 100 -9.04 -43.68 -11.97
C GLU A 100 -10.35 -44.15 -12.61
N LYS A 101 -11.35 -43.26 -12.74
CA LYS A 101 -12.61 -43.57 -13.45
C LYS A 101 -12.39 -43.86 -14.93
N ILE A 102 -11.53 -43.09 -15.60
CA ILE A 102 -11.19 -43.32 -17.01
C ILE A 102 -10.53 -44.68 -17.17
N GLU A 103 -9.55 -45.01 -16.33
CA GLU A 103 -8.87 -46.32 -16.36
C GLU A 103 -9.85 -47.48 -16.14
N GLN A 104 -10.81 -47.33 -15.21
CA GLN A 104 -11.87 -48.32 -14.98
C GLN A 104 -12.77 -48.46 -16.22
N MET A 105 -13.26 -47.35 -16.78
CA MET A 105 -14.11 -47.38 -17.98
C MET A 105 -13.37 -47.98 -19.18
N GLU A 106 -12.08 -47.69 -19.36
CA GLU A 106 -11.27 -48.31 -20.42
C GLU A 106 -11.06 -49.81 -20.21
N ALA A 107 -10.93 -50.26 -18.96
CA ALA A 107 -10.84 -51.70 -18.65
C ALA A 107 -12.17 -52.40 -18.97
N GLU A 108 -13.30 -51.85 -18.54
CA GLU A 108 -14.64 -52.37 -18.83
C GLU A 108 -14.92 -52.40 -20.34
N LEU A 109 -14.57 -51.34 -21.07
CA LEU A 109 -14.72 -51.27 -22.51
C LEU A 109 -13.89 -52.36 -23.22
N ARG A 110 -12.65 -52.58 -22.77
CA ARG A 110 -11.79 -53.65 -23.30
C ARG A 110 -12.38 -55.04 -23.06
N GLU A 111 -12.94 -55.30 -21.88
CA GLU A 111 -13.62 -56.56 -21.60
C GLU A 111 -14.88 -56.74 -22.44
N ALA A 112 -15.69 -55.70 -22.59
CA ALA A 112 -16.89 -55.73 -23.40
C ALA A 112 -16.56 -56.00 -24.88
N LEU A 113 -15.51 -55.37 -25.42
CA LEU A 113 -15.04 -55.62 -26.79
C LEU A 113 -14.59 -57.07 -27.00
N LYS A 114 -13.83 -57.65 -26.06
CA LYS A 114 -13.43 -59.07 -26.14
C LYS A 114 -14.64 -60.00 -26.18
N LYS A 115 -15.63 -59.80 -25.30
CA LYS A 115 -16.86 -60.61 -25.27
C LYS A 115 -17.65 -60.50 -26.59
N LEU A 116 -17.63 -59.33 -27.21
CA LEU A 116 -18.34 -59.08 -28.48
C LEU A 116 -17.62 -59.74 -29.67
N GLU A 117 -16.28 -59.80 -29.66
CA GLU A 117 -15.50 -60.60 -30.61
C GLU A 117 -15.76 -62.09 -30.45
N GLU A 118 -15.85 -62.60 -29.23
CA GLU A 118 -16.18 -64.00 -28.95
C GLU A 118 -17.58 -64.38 -29.46
N TYR A 119 -18.57 -63.49 -29.33
CA TYR A 119 -19.94 -63.72 -29.83
C TYR A 119 -20.07 -63.67 -31.36
N LYS A 120 -19.13 -63.02 -32.05
CA LYS A 120 -19.11 -62.91 -33.52
C LYS A 120 -18.37 -64.05 -34.21
N ARG A 121 -17.74 -64.94 -33.43
CA ARG A 121 -16.93 -66.06 -33.91
C ARG A 121 -17.71 -67.37 -33.84
#